data_AF-T1A5D3-F1
#
_entry.id   AF-T1A5D3-F1
#
_cell.length_a   1.000
_cell.length_b   1.000
_cell.length_c   1.000
_cell.angle_alpha   90.00
_cell.angle_beta   90.00
_cell.angle_gamma   90.00
#
_symmetry.space_group_name_H-M   'P 1'
#
loop_
_entity.id
_entity.type
_entity.pdbx_description
1 polymer ?
#
loop_
_entity_poly.entity_id
_entity_poly.type
_entity_poly.pdbx_seq_one_letter_code
_entity_poly.pdbx_strand_id
1 'polypeptide(L)'
;MDEWFERRFARQCRGKAFLVRSADDFVVCFEFEADARAFEHSLKERLQSFGLEIEPTKTALLRFGNLAPILCKRDGLKRPRTFSF
;
A
#
# COMPACT_ATOMS: atom_id res chain seq x y z
N MET A 1 4.10 13.22 -5.41
CA MET A 1 3.38 11.93 -5.24
C MET A 1 2.28 12.13 -4.23
N ASP A 2 2.63 12.71 -3.10
CA ASP A 2 1.77 13.10 -1.98
C ASP A 2 0.48 13.84 -2.38
N GLU A 3 0.58 14.93 -3.15
CA GLU A 3 -0.60 15.68 -3.58
C GLU A 3 -1.55 14.87 -4.49
N TRP A 4 -1.02 14.03 -5.39
CA TRP A 4 -1.85 13.17 -6.21
C TRP A 4 -2.56 12.11 -5.37
N PHE A 5 -1.86 11.55 -4.39
CA PHE A 5 -2.46 10.60 -3.46
C PHE A 5 -3.61 11.26 -2.70
N GLU A 6 -3.37 12.37 -2.02
CA GLU A 6 -4.36 13.03 -1.17
C GLU A 6 -5.55 13.59 -1.97
N ARG A 7 -5.30 14.27 -3.10
CA ARG A 7 -6.35 14.94 -3.86
C ARG A 7 -7.12 14.03 -4.80
N ARG A 8 -6.53 12.91 -5.23
CA ARG A 8 -7.15 12.02 -6.23
C ARG A 8 -7.37 10.62 -5.70
N PHE A 9 -6.31 9.92 -5.29
CA PHE A 9 -6.41 8.50 -4.96
C PHE A 9 -7.18 8.25 -3.66
N ALA A 10 -6.85 8.97 -2.58
CA ALA A 10 -7.49 8.83 -1.28
C ALA A 10 -9.00 9.11 -1.32
N ARG A 11 -9.46 9.96 -2.26
CA ARG A 11 -10.89 10.25 -2.49
C ARG A 11 -11.62 9.14 -3.26
N GLN A 12 -10.90 8.30 -3.98
CA GLN A 12 -11.45 7.15 -4.71
C GLN A 12 -11.47 5.89 -3.85
N CYS A 13 -10.68 5.84 -2.78
CA CYS A 13 -10.69 4.73 -1.83
C CYS A 13 -12.06 4.59 -1.17
N ARG A 14 -12.48 3.35 -0.98
CA ARG A 14 -13.72 3.05 -0.25
C ARG A 14 -13.57 3.33 1.23
N GLY A 15 -12.39 3.06 1.79
CA GLY A 15 -12.07 3.27 3.20
C GLY A 15 -11.03 4.36 3.41
N LYS A 16 -10.50 4.43 4.63
CA LYS A 16 -9.44 5.38 4.96
C LYS A 16 -8.14 4.99 4.26
N ALA A 17 -7.43 6.02 3.79
CA ALA A 17 -6.13 5.89 3.14
C ALA A 17 -5.16 6.94 3.73
N PHE A 18 -3.96 6.52 4.09
CA PHE A 18 -2.93 7.38 4.66
C PHE A 18 -1.60 7.15 3.96
N LEU A 19 -0.84 8.23 3.73
CA LEU A 19 0.49 8.20 3.14
C LEU A 19 1.47 8.79 4.15
N VAL A 20 2.52 8.05 4.45
CA VAL A 20 3.63 8.48 5.29
C VAL A 20 4.90 8.40 4.46
N ARG A 21 5.65 9.50 4.37
CA ARG A 21 6.87 9.58 3.57
C ARG A 21 8.06 9.95 4.45
N SER A 22 9.19 9.30 4.22
CA SER A 22 10.48 9.58 4.82
C SER A 22 11.55 9.62 3.72
N ALA A 23 12.03 10.82 3.37
CA ALA A 23 12.95 11.04 2.25
C ALA A 23 12.44 10.40 0.93
N ASP A 24 13.12 9.37 0.45
CA ASP A 24 12.80 8.64 -0.78
C ASP A 24 11.82 7.49 -0.56
N ASP A 25 11.66 7.03 0.69
CA ASP A 25 10.79 5.92 1.06
C ASP A 25 9.40 6.40 1.49
N PHE A 26 8.38 5.60 1.21
CA PHE A 26 7.03 5.87 1.66
C PHE A 26 6.27 4.59 2.02
N VAL A 27 5.37 4.72 2.99
CA VAL A 27 4.44 3.68 3.41
C VAL A 27 3.03 4.21 3.20
N VAL A 28 2.18 3.39 2.56
CA VAL A 28 0.78 3.74 2.31
C VAL A 28 -0.12 2.72 2.99
N CYS A 29 -1.02 3.23 3.82
CA CYS A 29 -1.90 2.45 4.66
C CYS A 29 -3.33 2.56 4.15
N PHE A 30 -3.98 1.42 3.91
CA PHE A 30 -5.37 1.35 3.45
C PHE A 30 -6.21 0.52 4.41
N GLU A 31 -7.47 0.91 4.57
CA GLU A 31 -8.45 0.14 5.33
C GLU A 31 -8.86 -1.16 4.62
N PHE A 32 -8.94 -1.14 3.28
CA PHE A 32 -9.32 -2.30 2.47
C PHE A 32 -8.20 -2.77 1.53
N GLU A 33 -8.04 -4.09 1.42
CA GLU A 33 -7.04 -4.71 0.53
C GLU A 33 -7.29 -4.35 -0.95
N ALA A 34 -8.55 -4.18 -1.35
CA ALA A 34 -8.91 -3.77 -2.70
C ALA A 34 -8.35 -2.38 -3.06
N ASP A 35 -8.41 -1.43 -2.14
CA ASP A 35 -7.86 -0.08 -2.32
C ASP A 35 -6.33 -0.14 -2.42
N ALA A 36 -5.67 -0.99 -1.60
CA ALA A 36 -4.23 -1.18 -1.65
C ALA A 36 -3.74 -1.78 -2.99
N ARG A 37 -4.47 -2.77 -3.53
CA ARG A 37 -4.16 -3.36 -4.84
C ARG A 37 -4.40 -2.38 -5.99
N ALA A 38 -5.49 -1.61 -5.92
CA ALA A 38 -5.75 -0.55 -6.90
C ALA A 38 -4.63 0.51 -6.87
N PHE A 39 -4.13 0.84 -5.67
CA PHE A 39 -3.04 1.79 -5.51
C PHE A 39 -1.75 1.30 -6.13
N GLU A 40 -1.37 0.04 -5.88
CA GLU A 40 -0.18 -0.57 -6.48
C GLU A 40 -0.19 -0.46 -8.01
N HIS A 41 -1.35 -0.72 -8.64
CA HIS A 41 -1.50 -0.59 -10.09
C HIS A 41 -1.36 0.87 -10.55
N SER A 42 -2.11 1.79 -9.94
CA SER A 42 -2.05 3.22 -10.29
C SER A 42 -0.67 3.85 -10.02
N LEU A 43 0.02 3.40 -8.97
CA LEU A 43 1.36 3.86 -8.63
C LEU A 43 2.36 3.41 -9.70
N LYS A 44 2.24 2.17 -10.19
CA LYS A 44 3.10 1.64 -11.26
C LYS A 44 2.97 2.46 -12.55
N GLU A 45 1.73 2.71 -12.99
CA GLU A 45 1.46 3.55 -14.18
C GLU A 45 2.01 4.97 -14.00
N ARG A 46 1.83 5.54 -12.80
CA ARG A 46 2.32 6.88 -12.51
C ARG A 46 3.83 6.94 -12.52
N LEU A 47 4.54 6.01 -11.88
CA LEU A 47 6.00 5.99 -11.88
C LEU A 47 6.57 5.80 -13.29
N GLN A 48 5.95 4.94 -14.11
CA GLN A 48 6.32 4.79 -15.51
C GLN A 48 6.22 6.10 -16.29
N SER A 49 5.22 6.94 -16.02
CA SER A 49 5.11 8.28 -16.64
C SER A 49 6.24 9.24 -16.26
N PHE A 50 6.95 8.98 -15.16
CA PHE A 50 8.15 9.71 -14.74
C PHE A 50 9.45 8.99 -15.11
N GLY A 51 9.38 7.89 -15.87
CA GLY A 51 10.55 7.08 -16.23
C GLY A 51 11.14 6.27 -15.06
N LEU A 52 10.34 6.05 -14.00
CA LEU A 52 10.71 5.28 -12.83
C LEU A 52 9.99 3.93 -12.84
N GLU A 53 10.65 2.89 -12.34
CA GLU A 53 10.03 1.58 -12.13
C GLU A 53 9.97 1.23 -10.64
N ILE A 54 8.86 0.61 -10.23
CA ILE A 54 8.75 0.02 -8.90
C ILE A 54 9.61 -1.23 -8.87
N GLU A 55 10.55 -1.32 -7.93
CA GLU A 55 11.26 -2.55 -7.64
C GLU A 55 10.34 -3.49 -6.84
N PRO A 56 9.83 -4.59 -7.44
CA PRO A 56 8.85 -5.47 -6.79
C PRO A 56 9.45 -6.23 -5.60
N THR A 57 10.77 -6.34 -5.51
CA THR A 57 11.50 -6.92 -4.38
C THR A 57 11.50 -6.02 -3.15
N LYS A 58 11.43 -4.70 -3.32
CA LYS A 58 11.36 -3.73 -2.20
C LYS A 58 9.93 -3.38 -1.80
N THR A 59 8.97 -3.63 -2.67
CA THR A 59 7.56 -3.29 -2.40
C THR A 59 6.82 -4.50 -1.89
N ALA A 60 6.26 -4.40 -0.68
CA ALA A 60 5.48 -5.48 -0.08
C ALA A 60 4.12 -4.98 0.40
N LEU A 61 3.06 -5.69 0.02
CA LEU A 61 1.73 -5.48 0.57
C LEU A 61 1.59 -6.28 1.87
N LEU A 62 1.43 -5.57 2.98
CA LEU A 62 1.43 -6.14 4.32
C LEU A 62 0.11 -5.84 5.01
N ARG A 63 -0.43 -6.84 5.69
CA ARG A 63 -1.60 -6.66 6.56
C ARG A 63 -1.13 -6.20 7.92
N PHE A 64 -1.71 -5.12 8.42
CA PHE A 64 -1.41 -4.55 9.73
C PHE A 64 -2.69 -4.26 10.52
N GLY A 65 -2.55 -3.99 11.83
CA GLY A 65 -3.67 -3.72 12.73
C GLY A 65 -4.27 -4.97 13.40
N ASN A 66 -5.25 -4.75 14.28
CA ASN A 66 -5.83 -5.79 15.15
C ASN A 66 -6.49 -6.95 14.38
N LEU A 67 -6.98 -6.69 13.17
CA LEU A 67 -7.64 -7.71 12.35
C LEU A 67 -6.65 -8.56 11.54
N ALA A 68 -5.39 -8.13 11.39
CA ALA A 68 -4.41 -8.83 10.57
C ALA A 68 -4.18 -10.29 11.00
N PRO A 69 -4.04 -10.63 12.31
CA PRO A 69 -3.90 -12.03 12.73
C PRO A 69 -5.13 -12.88 12.41
N ILE A 70 -6.33 -12.32 12.53
CA ILE A 70 -7.60 -13.02 12.27
C ILE A 70 -7.73 -13.31 10.77
N LEU A 71 -7.49 -12.30 9.93
CA LEU A 71 -7.52 -12.44 8.46
C LEU A 71 -6.42 -13.37 7.95
N CYS A 72 -5.22 -13.33 8.53
CA CYS A 72 -4.16 -14.29 8.20
C CYS A 72 -4.58 -15.72 8.52
N LYS A 73 -5.13 -15.98 9.72
CA LYS A 73 -5.63 -17.33 10.06
C LYS A 73 -6.71 -17.80 9.10
N ARG A 74 -7.63 -16.92 8.70
CA ARG A 74 -8.67 -17.23 7.70
C ARG A 74 -8.07 -17.67 6.35
N ASP A 75 -6.99 -17.02 5.95
CA ASP A 75 -6.32 -17.29 4.68
C ASP A 75 -5.22 -18.38 4.81
N GLY A 76 -5.21 -19.15 5.92
CA GLY A 76 -4.27 -20.25 6.16
C GLY A 76 -2.86 -19.82 6.56
N LEU A 77 -2.63 -18.54 6.81
CA LEU A 77 -1.33 -17.99 7.20
C LEU A 77 -1.18 -17.99 8.73
N LYS A 78 -0.01 -18.48 9.21
CA LYS A 78 0.29 -18.55 10.66
C LYS A 78 0.46 -17.17 11.32
N ARG A 79 0.97 -16.17 10.58
CA ARG A 79 1.21 -14.81 11.08
C ARG A 79 1.18 -13.78 9.94
N PRO A 80 0.85 -12.51 10.22
CA PRO A 80 1.06 -11.41 9.29
C PRO A 80 2.53 -11.33 8.86
N ARG A 81 2.77 -10.98 7.60
CA ARG A 81 4.13 -10.68 7.13
C ARG A 81 4.62 -9.40 7.82
N THR A 82 5.88 -9.40 8.18
CA THR A 82 6.61 -8.24 8.73
C THR A 82 7.56 -7.71 7.66
N PHE A 83 8.02 -6.49 7.84
CA PHE A 83 9.06 -5.89 7.01
C PHE A 83 10.24 -5.45 7.88
N SER A 84 11.40 -5.38 7.26
CA SER A 84 12.64 -4.84 7.80
C SER A 84 13.12 -3.73 6.85
N PHE A 85 13.56 -2.61 7.42
CA PHE A 85 14.23 -1.55 6.68
C PHE A 85 15.70 -1.89 6.45
#